data_AF-A0A517P2L2-F1
#
_entry.id   AF-A0A517P2L2-F1
#
_cell.length_a   1.000
_cell.length_b   1.000
_cell.length_c   1.000
_cell.angle_alpha   90.00
_cell.angle_beta   90.00
_cell.angle_gamma   90.00
#
_symmetry.space_group_name_H-M   'P 1'
#
loop_
_entity.id
_entity.type
_entity.pdbx_description
1 polymer ?
#
loop_
_entity_poly.entity_id
_entity_poly.type
_entity_poly.pdbx_seq_one_letter_code
_entity_poly.pdbx_strand_id
1 'polypeptide(L)' 'MSSPAIEQAIRQIYVDHPAAVEPILTSRVLREDFVRSVQHLVAGATEDEVLQHLVRLRKRGADKGGLPRKTK' A
#
# COMPACT_ATOMS: atom_id res chain seq x y z
N MET A 1 8.44 0.59 15.94
CA MET A 1 7.21 1.41 15.90
C MET A 1 6.85 1.61 14.44
N SER A 2 5.59 1.39 14.03
CA SER A 2 5.16 1.58 12.64
C SER A 2 5.05 3.07 12.30
N SER A 3 5.61 3.52 11.18
CA SER A 3 5.50 4.95 10.80
C SER A 3 4.07 5.24 10.32
N PRO A 4 3.31 6.11 11.00
CA PRO A 4 1.94 6.45 10.59
C PRO A 4 1.89 7.13 9.22
N ALA A 5 2.98 7.80 8.81
CA ALA A 5 3.09 8.46 7.51
C ALA A 5 3.07 7.47 6.33
N ILE A 6 3.77 6.33 6.45
CA ILE A 6 3.79 5.29 5.40
C ILE A 6 2.39 4.67 5.24
N GLU A 7 1.70 4.40 6.36
CA GLU A 7 0.34 3.86 6.31
C GLU A 7 -0.63 4.82 5.61
N GLN A 8 -0.52 6.12 5.90
CA GLN A 8 -1.37 7.14 5.28
C GLN A 8 -1.08 7.30 3.78
N ALA A 9 0.19 7.33 3.38
CA ALA A 9 0.60 7.42 1.98
C ALA A 9 0.08 6.22 1.16
N ILE A 10 0.17 5.00 1.70
CA ILE A 10 -0.38 3.80 1.06
C ILE A 10 -1.90 3.91 0.88
N ARG A 11 -2.62 4.40 1.89
CA ARG A 11 -4.07 4.60 1.79
C ARG A 11 -4.43 5.65 0.76
N GLN A 12 -3.69 6.74 0.68
CA GLN A 12 -3.92 7.81 -0.29
C GLN A 12 -3.72 7.32 -1.72
N ILE A 13 -2.57 6.71 -2.03
CA ILE A 13 -2.30 6.15 -3.36
C ILE A 13 -3.35 5.10 -3.74
N TYR A 14 -3.85 4.35 -2.76
CA TYR A 14 -4.93 3.41 -2.99
C TYR A 14 -6.27 4.07 -3.32
N VAL A 15 -6.65 5.15 -2.63
CA VAL A 15 -7.89 5.89 -2.95
C VAL A 15 -7.82 6.45 -4.37
N ASP A 16 -6.65 6.95 -4.77
CA ASP A 16 -6.41 7.47 -6.10
C ASP A 16 -6.35 6.36 -7.16
N HIS A 17 -5.89 5.16 -6.78
CA HIS A 17 -5.73 3.99 -7.65
C HIS A 17 -6.23 2.68 -6.99
N PRO A 18 -7.56 2.49 -6.86
CA PRO A 18 -8.16 1.38 -6.09
C PRO A 18 -7.88 -0.02 -6.66
N ALA A 19 -7.42 -0.09 -7.92
CA ALA A 19 -7.09 -1.35 -8.59
C ALA A 19 -5.69 -1.90 -8.26
N ALA A 20 -4.86 -1.18 -7.50
CA ALA A 20 -3.43 -1.47 -7.47
C ALA A 20 -3.01 -2.60 -6.50
N VAL A 21 -3.68 -2.82 -5.37
CA VAL A 21 -3.12 -3.63 -4.25
C VAL A 21 -2.87 -5.10 -4.60
N GLU A 22 -3.82 -5.76 -5.24
CA GLU A 22 -3.63 -7.15 -5.66
C GLU A 22 -2.54 -7.30 -6.72
N PRO A 23 -2.59 -6.53 -7.83
CA PRO A 23 -1.54 -6.64 -8.83
C PRO A 23 -0.19 -6.05 -8.40
N ILE A 24 -0.08 -5.20 -7.37
CA ILE A 24 1.22 -4.80 -6.76
C ILE A 24 1.94 -5.99 -6.13
N LEU A 25 1.20 -6.92 -5.53
CA LEU A 25 1.81 -8.09 -4.90
C LEU A 25 2.27 -9.11 -5.94
N THR A 26 1.61 -9.19 -7.10
CA THR A 26 1.89 -10.20 -8.14
C THR A 26 2.71 -9.67 -9.33
N SER A 27 2.64 -8.37 -9.65
CA SER A 27 3.37 -7.72 -10.73
C SER A 27 4.51 -6.87 -10.19
N ARG A 28 5.74 -7.20 -10.62
CA ARG A 28 6.94 -6.47 -10.25
C ARG A 28 6.90 -5.00 -10.70
N VAL A 29 6.43 -4.73 -11.91
CA VAL A 29 6.37 -3.36 -12.47
C VAL A 29 5.45 -2.48 -11.63
N LEU A 30 4.26 -2.97 -11.31
CA LEU A 30 3.31 -2.22 -10.48
C LEU A 30 3.79 -2.04 -9.05
N ARG A 31 4.57 -3.00 -8.54
CA ARG A 31 5.22 -2.89 -7.24
C ARG A 31 6.23 -1.76 -7.20
N GLU A 32 7.14 -1.73 -8.18
CA GLU A 32 8.18 -0.71 -8.27
C GLU A 32 7.55 0.69 -8.40
N ASP A 33 6.53 0.85 -9.24
CA ASP A 33 5.81 2.12 -9.40
C ASP A 33 5.09 2.55 -8.12
N PHE A 34 4.46 1.60 -7.42
CA PHE A 34 3.77 1.88 -6.16
C PHE A 34 4.75 2.29 -5.06
N VAL A 35 5.85 1.55 -4.89
CA VAL A 35 6.89 1.85 -3.91
C VAL A 35 7.49 3.23 -4.21
N ARG A 36 7.76 3.54 -5.48
CA ARG A 36 8.25 4.86 -5.90
C ARG A 36 7.28 5.98 -5.56
N SER A 37 5.98 5.74 -5.74
CA SER A 37 4.92 6.70 -5.38
C SER A 37 4.87 6.95 -3.87
N VAL A 38 4.98 5.90 -3.06
CA VAL A 38 5.03 6.03 -1.59
C VAL A 38 6.30 6.77 -1.15
N GLN A 39 7.44 6.48 -1.76
CA GLN A 39 8.72 7.15 -1.49
C GLN A 39 8.70 8.63 -1.86
N HIS A 40 7.94 9.03 -2.88
CA HIS A 40 7.72 10.44 -3.22
C HIS A 40 6.93 11.17 -2.12
N LEU A 41 5.98 10.50 -1.48
CA LEU A 41 5.18 11.09 -0.40
C LEU A 41 5.89 11.02 0.96
N VAL A 42 6.69 9.99 1.19
CA VAL A 42 7.40 9.73 2.44
C VAL A 42 8.87 9.50 2.13
N ALA A 43 9.65 10.57 2.19
CA ALA A 43 11.09 10.51 2.00
C ALA A 43 11.73 9.53 3.00
N GLY A 44 12.54 8.60 2.48
CA GLY A 44 13.23 7.59 3.29
C GLY A 44 12.44 6.30 3.54
N ALA A 45 11.21 6.17 3.02
CA ALA A 45 10.48 4.89 3.09
C ALA A 45 11.22 3.80 2.29
N THR A 46 11.51 2.68 2.93
CA THR A 46 12.11 1.53 2.25
C THR A 46 11.05 0.67 1.56
N GLU A 47 11.43 -0.06 0.50
CA GLU A 47 10.52 -1.00 -0.17
C GLU A 47 9.93 -2.01 0.83
N ASP A 48 10.75 -2.57 1.72
CA ASP A 48 10.32 -3.57 2.69
C ASP A 48 9.26 -3.01 3.64
N GLU A 49 9.45 -1.80 4.16
CA GLU A 49 8.45 -1.13 5.01
C GLU A 49 7.14 -0.92 4.26
N VAL A 50 7.20 -0.40 3.02
CA VAL A 50 6.02 -0.15 2.20
C VAL A 50 5.23 -1.45 1.98
N LEU A 51 5.92 -2.54 1.62
CA LEU A 51 5.28 -3.83 1.38
C LEU A 51 4.71 -4.45 2.66
N GLN A 52 5.45 -4.40 3.77
CA GLN A 52 4.96 -4.88 5.06
C GLN A 52 3.71 -4.13 5.51
N HIS A 53 3.68 -2.81 5.32
CA HIS A 53 2.53 -1.98 5.65
C HIS A 53 1.33 -2.28 4.74
N LEU A 54 1.56 -2.44 3.43
CA LEU A 54 0.54 -2.80 2.45
C LEU A 54 -0.14 -4.14 2.81
N VAL A 55 0.66 -5.16 3.14
CA VAL A 55 0.15 -6.48 3.55
C VAL A 55 -0.67 -6.37 4.85
N ARG A 56 -0.19 -5.61 5.84
CA ARG A 56 -0.92 -5.37 7.10
C ARG A 56 -2.25 -4.66 6.87
N LEU A 57 -2.28 -3.66 6.00
CA LEU A 57 -3.49 -2.92 5.64
C LEU A 57 -4.50 -3.79 4.89
N ARG A 58 -4.05 -4.66 3.98
CA ARG A 58 -4.91 -5.65 3.29
C ARG A 58 -5.51 -6.64 4.28
N LYS A 59 -4.72 -7.18 5.21
CA LYS A 59 -5.21 -8.08 6.27
C LYS A 59 -6.28 -7.37 7.12
N ARG A 60 -6.00 -6.15 7.60
CA ARG A 60 -6.97 -5.32 8.35
C ARG A 60 -8.22 -4.94 7.55
N GLY A 61 -8.11 -4.80 6.23
CA GLY A 61 -9.22 -4.53 5.32
C GLY A 61 -10.19 -5.70 5.16
N ALA A 62 -9.70 -6.93 5.33
CA ALA A 62 -10.56 -8.11 5.39
C ALA A 62 -11.38 -8.18 6.68
N ASP A 63 -10.89 -7.58 7.77
CA ASP A 63 -11.49 -7.73 9.10
C ASP A 63 -12.27 -6.48 9.59
N LYS A 64 -11.72 -5.25 9.50
CA LYS A 64 -12.23 -4.07 10.25
C LYS A 64 -11.86 -2.67 9.68
N GLY A 65 -11.85 -2.45 8.37
CA GLY A 65 -11.68 -1.07 7.80
C GLY A 65 -10.26 -0.68 7.35
N GLY A 66 -9.42 -1.65 7.00
CA GLY A 66 -8.23 -1.43 6.15
C GLY A 66 -8.57 -1.26 4.67
N LEU A 67 -7.70 -1.74 3.76
CA LEU A 67 -7.93 -1.63 2.31
C LEU A 67 -9.06 -2.58 1.88
N PRO A 68 -10.21 -2.08 1.37
CA PRO A 68 -11.33 -2.94 0.99
C PRO A 68 -10.91 -3.99 -0.04
N ARG A 69 -11.35 -5.24 0.15
CA ARG A 69 -11.25 -6.26 -0.91
C ARG A 69 -12.20 -5.81 -2.02
N LYS A 70 -11.71 -5.81 -3.26
CA LYS A 70 -12.51 -5.55 -4.47
C LYS A 70 -13.83 -6.33 -4.35
N THR A 71 -14.94 -5.63 -4.12
CA THR A 71 -16.27 -6.19 -4.28
C THR A 71 -16.44 -6.41 -5.79
N LYS A 72 -16.63 -7.67 -6.17
CA LYS A 72 -17.10 -8.04 -7.51
C LYS A 72 -18.53 -7.54 -7.71
#